data_AF-H8ZDK7-F1
#
_entry.id   AF-H8ZDK7-F1
#
_cell.length_a   1.000
_cell.length_b   1.000
_cell.length_c   1.000
_cell.angle_alpha   90.00
_cell.angle_beta   90.00
_cell.angle_gamma   90.00
#
_symmetry.space_group_name_H-M   'P 1'
#
loop_
_entity.id
_entity.type
_entity.pdbx_description
1 polymer ?
#
loop_
_entity_poly.entity_id
_entity_poly.type
_entity_poly.pdbx_seq_one_letter_code
_entity_poly.pdbx_strand_id
1 'polypeptide(L)'
;MISRLILNLMMVQSIITRISVKDIKKTQEAFFGPAQDVIINPEGPLNLLHGYIGIRNGYMYNKRFYSFEIETDYKLSKKETPSTSTQEYSFIRTPVNDKIYKELDTESPTGKYLSTYHAQLIKMFPSVDGSLSIEAGRPNSLTNFLRADHVKKDAKYILAGLLLLSEGVDVKINVDHTEKKKKLVIKSKACEEKEFINVEMYTASIDSLQISKVTVSTKARLLKLSTST
;
A
#
# COMPACT_ATOMS: atom_id res chain seq x y z
N MET A 1 -11.34 -34.71 -16.81
CA MET A 1 -11.74 -33.68 -17.79
C MET A 1 -11.92 -32.30 -17.15
N ILE A 2 -12.62 -32.20 -16.01
CA ILE A 2 -12.89 -30.94 -15.30
C ILE A 2 -11.62 -30.21 -14.83
N SER A 3 -10.61 -30.91 -14.28
CA SER A 3 -9.37 -30.26 -13.81
C SER A 3 -8.57 -29.59 -14.95
N ARG A 4 -8.59 -30.18 -16.15
CA ARG A 4 -7.91 -29.65 -17.35
C ARG A 4 -8.59 -28.38 -17.86
N LEU A 5 -9.90 -28.29 -17.73
CA LEU A 5 -10.70 -27.11 -18.08
C LEU A 5 -10.46 -25.96 -17.09
N ILE A 6 -10.37 -26.26 -15.79
CA ILE A 6 -10.02 -25.30 -14.74
C ILE A 6 -8.60 -24.78 -14.94
N LEU A 7 -7.63 -25.66 -15.23
CA LEU A 7 -6.23 -25.25 -15.49
C LEU A 7 -6.13 -24.32 -16.72
N ASN A 8 -6.86 -24.64 -17.79
CA ASN A 8 -6.91 -23.79 -18.98
C ASN A 8 -7.55 -22.43 -18.68
N LEU A 9 -8.63 -22.42 -17.88
CA LEU A 9 -9.28 -21.18 -17.47
C LEU A 9 -8.37 -20.32 -16.58
N MET A 10 -7.62 -20.93 -15.65
CA MET A 10 -6.64 -20.22 -14.82
C MET A 10 -5.46 -19.70 -15.65
N MET A 11 -5.00 -20.45 -16.66
CA MET A 11 -3.96 -19.95 -17.59
C MET A 11 -4.48 -18.80 -18.45
N VAL A 12 -5.70 -18.89 -18.98
CA VAL A 12 -6.32 -17.81 -19.75
C VAL A 12 -6.56 -16.57 -18.87
N GLN A 13 -7.06 -16.75 -17.64
CA GLN A 13 -7.22 -15.65 -16.70
C GLN A 13 -5.86 -15.04 -16.31
N SER A 14 -4.82 -15.85 -16.10
CA SER A 14 -3.44 -15.42 -15.88
C SER A 14 -2.86 -14.63 -17.05
N ILE A 15 -3.29 -14.91 -18.28
CA ILE A 15 -2.87 -14.19 -19.48
C ILE A 15 -3.67 -12.90 -19.65
N ILE A 16 -4.98 -12.93 -19.44
CA ILE A 16 -5.90 -11.78 -19.59
C ILE A 16 -5.67 -10.73 -18.48
N THR A 17 -5.30 -11.15 -17.28
CA THR A 17 -5.00 -10.25 -16.14
C THR A 17 -3.62 -9.58 -16.24
N ARG A 18 -2.77 -10.01 -17.17
CA ARG A 18 -1.47 -9.37 -17.40
C ARG A 18 -1.63 -8.24 -18.39
N ILE A 19 -1.63 -7.00 -17.87
CA ILE A 19 -1.45 -5.81 -18.70
C ILE A 19 -0.13 -5.99 -19.48
N SER A 20 -0.21 -5.94 -20.82
CA SER A 20 0.99 -6.08 -21.65
C SER A 20 1.89 -4.87 -21.49
N VAL A 21 3.21 -5.02 -21.66
CA VAL A 21 4.15 -3.88 -21.61
C VAL A 21 3.77 -2.80 -22.65
N LYS A 22 3.17 -3.21 -23.77
CA LYS A 22 2.64 -2.29 -24.79
C LYS A 22 1.49 -1.45 -24.25
N ASP A 23 0.54 -2.07 -23.54
CA ASP A 23 -0.60 -1.37 -22.94
C ASP A 23 -0.18 -0.47 -21.78
N ILE A 24 0.83 -0.90 -20.99
CA ILE A 24 1.46 -0.06 -19.96
C ILE A 24 2.01 1.22 -20.58
N LYS A 25 2.84 1.09 -21.64
CA LYS A 25 3.41 2.25 -22.34
C LYS A 25 2.33 3.16 -22.90
N LYS A 26 1.34 2.59 -23.58
CA LYS A 26 0.20 3.34 -24.14
C LYS A 26 -0.58 4.10 -23.05
N THR A 27 -0.75 3.49 -21.88
CA THR A 27 -1.46 4.14 -20.76
C THR A 27 -0.61 5.22 -20.10
N GLN A 28 0.70 5.03 -20.01
CA GLN A 28 1.64 6.03 -19.49
C GLN A 28 1.69 7.29 -20.37
N GLU A 29 1.58 7.10 -21.69
CA GLU A 29 1.58 8.18 -22.69
C GLU A 29 0.18 8.79 -22.91
N ALA A 30 -0.85 8.29 -22.23
CA ALA A 30 -2.21 8.78 -22.39
C ALA A 30 -2.38 10.16 -21.74
N PHE A 31 -3.08 11.03 -22.46
CA PHE A 31 -3.56 12.29 -21.92
C PHE A 31 -4.92 12.08 -21.23
N PHE A 32 -5.14 12.84 -20.16
CA PHE A 32 -6.32 12.82 -19.32
C PHE A 32 -6.86 14.24 -19.14
N GLY A 33 -8.11 14.32 -18.69
CA GLY A 33 -8.81 15.57 -18.39
C GLY A 33 -9.61 16.11 -19.58
N PRO A 34 -10.53 17.07 -19.35
CA PRO A 34 -11.39 17.62 -20.40
C PRO A 34 -10.60 18.28 -21.54
N ALA A 35 -9.46 18.88 -21.21
CA ALA A 35 -8.56 19.53 -22.17
C ALA A 35 -7.46 18.61 -22.72
N GLN A 36 -7.40 17.34 -22.26
CA GLN A 36 -6.35 16.38 -22.63
C GLN A 36 -4.92 16.91 -22.40
N ASP A 37 -4.72 17.56 -21.26
CA ASP A 37 -3.49 18.26 -20.88
C ASP A 37 -2.79 17.64 -19.67
N VAL A 38 -3.38 16.60 -19.06
CA VAL A 38 -2.81 15.91 -17.89
C VAL A 38 -2.20 14.59 -18.33
N ILE A 39 -0.98 14.29 -17.89
CA ILE A 39 -0.30 13.01 -18.13
C ILE A 39 0.19 12.44 -16.80
N ILE A 40 0.28 11.11 -16.69
CA ILE A 40 0.94 10.46 -15.56
C ILE A 40 2.44 10.74 -15.68
N ASN A 41 3.04 11.26 -14.61
CA ASN A 41 4.46 11.58 -14.59
C ASN A 41 5.32 10.33 -14.92
N PRO A 42 6.06 10.31 -16.05
CA PRO A 42 6.89 9.17 -16.41
C PRO A 42 8.10 9.02 -15.48
N GLU A 43 8.55 10.08 -14.82
CA GLU A 43 9.63 10.00 -13.82
C GLU A 43 9.10 9.84 -12.39
N GLY A 44 7.78 9.70 -12.25
CA GLY A 44 7.08 9.61 -10.97
C GLY A 44 7.24 8.24 -10.30
N PRO A 45 7.05 8.17 -8.97
CA PRO A 45 7.07 6.92 -8.23
C PRO A 45 5.96 5.95 -8.67
N LEU A 46 4.87 6.44 -9.27
CA LEU A 46 3.80 5.61 -9.82
C LEU A 46 3.88 5.41 -11.33
N ASN A 47 5.04 5.61 -11.95
CA ASN A 47 5.29 5.15 -13.31
C ASN A 47 4.82 3.68 -13.43
N LEU A 48 3.95 3.40 -14.40
CA LEU A 48 3.33 2.10 -14.55
C LEU A 48 4.34 0.99 -14.91
N LEU A 49 5.41 1.34 -15.62
CA LEU A 49 6.54 0.46 -15.89
C LEU A 49 7.35 0.17 -14.62
N HIS A 50 7.57 1.16 -13.74
CA HIS A 50 8.19 0.93 -12.43
C HIS A 50 7.33 -0.03 -11.58
N GLY A 51 6.01 0.17 -11.57
CA GLY A 51 5.08 -0.76 -10.91
C GLY A 51 5.19 -2.18 -11.46
N TYR A 52 5.22 -2.33 -12.79
CA TYR A 52 5.39 -3.63 -13.45
C TYR A 52 6.72 -4.31 -13.11
N ILE A 53 7.82 -3.57 -13.18
CA ILE A 53 9.16 -4.06 -12.83
C ILE A 53 9.21 -4.44 -11.35
N GLY A 54 8.65 -3.61 -10.47
CA GLY A 54 8.62 -3.86 -9.03
C GLY A 54 7.84 -5.12 -8.66
N ILE A 55 6.70 -5.36 -9.32
CA ILE A 55 5.91 -6.59 -9.14
C ILE A 55 6.68 -7.80 -9.70
N ARG A 56 7.19 -7.71 -10.94
CA ARG A 56 7.90 -8.81 -11.60
C ARG A 56 9.12 -9.27 -10.79
N ASN A 57 9.87 -8.32 -10.22
CA ASN A 57 11.09 -8.61 -9.46
C ASN A 57 10.85 -8.79 -7.95
N GLY A 58 9.60 -8.78 -7.50
CA GLY A 58 9.26 -9.01 -6.09
C GLY A 58 9.81 -7.96 -5.13
N TYR A 59 9.98 -6.70 -5.56
CA TYR A 59 10.59 -5.67 -4.72
C TYR A 59 9.83 -5.45 -3.42
N MET A 60 8.50 -5.40 -3.50
CA MET A 60 7.67 -5.23 -2.30
C MET A 60 7.68 -6.47 -1.41
N TYR A 61 7.75 -7.66 -2.00
CA TYR A 61 7.93 -8.91 -1.26
C TYR A 61 9.24 -8.87 -0.46
N ASN A 62 10.34 -8.49 -1.11
CA ASN A 62 11.64 -8.41 -0.46
C ASN A 62 11.69 -7.35 0.64
N LYS A 63 11.13 -6.15 0.39
CA LYS A 63 11.00 -5.10 1.41
C LYS A 63 10.16 -5.55 2.60
N ARG A 64 9.08 -6.30 2.37
CA ARG A 64 8.20 -6.73 3.45
C ARG A 64 8.79 -7.87 4.28
N PHE A 65 9.48 -8.84 3.66
CA PHE A 65 9.87 -10.09 4.33
C PHE A 65 11.37 -10.25 4.62
N TYR A 66 12.23 -9.40 4.04
CA TYR A 66 13.69 -9.51 4.18
C TYR A 66 14.37 -8.20 4.62
N SER A 67 13.64 -7.13 4.89
CA SER A 67 14.20 -5.93 5.53
C SER A 67 14.69 -6.23 6.95
N PHE A 68 15.91 -5.81 7.28
CA PHE A 68 16.52 -6.05 8.59
C PHE A 68 15.84 -5.23 9.71
N GLU A 69 15.15 -4.15 9.33
CA GLU A 69 14.37 -3.30 10.22
C GLU A 69 13.09 -3.98 10.73
N ILE A 70 12.75 -5.17 10.21
CA ILE A 70 11.58 -5.96 10.58
C ILE A 70 12.03 -7.19 11.37
N GLU A 71 11.67 -7.23 12.65
CA GLU A 71 11.75 -8.43 13.49
C GLU A 71 10.66 -9.40 13.03
N THR A 72 11.08 -10.49 12.39
CA THR A 72 10.16 -11.49 11.86
C THR A 72 9.64 -12.41 12.97
N ASP A 73 8.33 -12.61 13.05
CA ASP A 73 7.71 -13.63 13.91
C ASP A 73 7.82 -15.03 13.28
N TYR A 74 8.59 -15.89 13.93
CA TYR A 74 8.70 -17.29 13.56
C TYR A 74 8.89 -18.20 14.77
N LYS A 75 8.45 -19.44 14.64
CA LYS A 75 8.69 -20.52 15.60
C LYS A 75 9.43 -21.66 14.89
N LEU A 76 10.61 -21.99 15.39
CA LEU A 76 11.35 -23.18 15.01
C LEU A 76 11.25 -24.19 16.16
N SER A 77 10.83 -25.41 15.86
CA SER A 77 10.72 -26.48 16.85
C SER A 77 11.22 -27.79 16.28
N LYS A 78 11.89 -28.60 17.10
CA LYS A 78 12.26 -29.96 16.72
C LYS A 78 11.00 -30.84 16.81
N LYS A 79 10.74 -31.65 15.79
CA LYS A 79 9.68 -32.67 15.90
C LYS A 79 10.21 -33.86 16.71
N GLU A 80 9.40 -34.32 17.66
CA GLU A 80 9.68 -35.57 18.36
C GLU A 80 9.50 -36.73 17.37
N THR A 81 10.63 -37.24 16.85
CA THR A 81 10.67 -38.37 15.93
C THR A 81 11.16 -39.61 16.70
N PRO A 82 10.42 -40.72 16.68
CA PRO A 82 10.77 -41.91 17.45
C PRO A 82 11.94 -42.72 16.89
N SER A 83 12.42 -42.43 15.67
CA SER A 83 13.50 -43.17 15.00
C SER A 83 14.77 -42.32 14.80
N THR A 84 15.90 -42.86 15.24
CA THR A 84 17.18 -42.18 15.53
C THR A 84 18.06 -41.79 14.33
N SER A 85 17.54 -41.68 13.11
CA SER A 85 18.39 -41.34 11.94
C SER A 85 18.05 -40.03 11.22
N THR A 86 16.87 -39.45 11.44
CA THR A 86 16.47 -38.21 10.74
C THR A 86 15.86 -37.22 11.71
N GLN A 87 16.53 -36.09 11.88
CA GLN A 87 16.06 -35.01 12.74
C GLN A 87 15.15 -34.08 11.93
N GLU A 88 13.84 -34.13 12.21
CA GLU A 88 12.88 -33.22 11.59
C GLU A 88 12.68 -31.93 12.40
N TYR A 89 12.58 -30.81 11.69
CA TYR A 89 12.22 -29.52 12.26
C TYR A 89 10.89 -29.02 11.68
N SER A 90 10.10 -28.36 12.51
CA SER A 90 8.90 -27.62 12.14
C SER A 90 9.21 -26.13 12.20
N PHE A 91 8.94 -25.44 11.11
CA PHE A 91 9.10 -24.00 10.97
C PHE A 91 7.75 -23.36 10.66
N ILE A 92 7.33 -22.43 11.50
CA ILE A 92 6.04 -21.72 11.37
C ILE A 92 6.34 -20.22 11.33
N ARG A 93 5.74 -19.51 10.38
CA ARG A 93 5.85 -18.05 10.22
C ARG A 93 4.48 -17.42 10.43
N THR A 94 4.46 -16.26 11.11
CA THR A 94 3.22 -15.52 11.35
C THR A 94 3.41 -14.05 10.98
N PRO A 95 3.45 -13.67 9.69
CA PRO A 95 3.83 -12.30 9.30
C PRO A 95 2.98 -11.18 9.88
N VAL A 96 1.72 -11.46 10.21
CA VAL A 96 0.83 -10.50 10.89
C VAL A 96 1.35 -10.07 12.26
N ASN A 97 2.20 -10.88 12.90
CA ASN A 97 2.83 -10.61 14.18
C ASN A 97 4.22 -9.96 14.07
N ASP A 98 4.72 -9.73 12.84
CA ASP A 98 6.01 -9.07 12.63
C ASP A 98 6.03 -7.69 13.30
N LYS A 99 7.21 -7.32 13.80
CA LYS A 99 7.40 -6.07 14.54
C LYS A 99 8.58 -5.30 13.98
N ILE A 100 8.73 -4.08 14.44
CA ILE A 100 9.94 -3.30 14.20
C ILE A 100 11.07 -3.87 15.04
N TYR A 101 12.25 -3.98 14.43
CA TYR A 101 13.45 -4.45 15.11
C TYR A 101 13.77 -3.57 16.31
N LYS A 102 13.85 -4.18 17.49
CA LYS A 102 13.91 -3.48 18.78
C LYS A 102 15.16 -2.63 18.97
N GLU A 103 16.26 -2.96 18.30
CA GLU A 103 17.54 -2.25 18.43
C GLU A 103 17.74 -1.17 17.36
N LEU A 104 16.68 -0.78 16.64
CA LEU A 104 16.75 0.41 15.81
C LEU A 104 16.98 1.64 16.69
N ASP A 105 17.98 2.45 16.35
CA ASP A 105 18.26 3.72 17.01
C ASP A 105 17.15 4.73 16.73
N THR A 106 16.07 4.67 17.50
CA THR A 106 14.91 5.57 17.33
C THR A 106 15.17 7.00 17.79
N GLU A 107 16.29 7.25 18.46
CA GLU A 107 16.68 8.58 18.93
C GLU A 107 17.24 9.42 17.78
N SER A 108 17.91 8.80 16.80
CA SER A 108 18.31 9.52 15.59
C SER A 108 17.12 9.81 14.65
N PRO A 109 17.15 10.96 13.93
CA PRO A 109 16.13 11.26 12.92
C PRO A 109 15.97 10.16 11.87
N THR A 110 17.09 9.53 11.47
CA THR A 110 17.11 8.44 10.49
C THR A 110 16.44 7.19 11.04
N GLY A 111 16.78 6.75 12.26
CA GLY A 111 16.16 5.55 12.81
C GLY A 111 14.69 5.77 13.17
N LYS A 112 14.30 6.99 13.58
CA LYS A 112 12.88 7.36 13.72
C LYS A 112 12.12 7.26 12.40
N TYR A 113 12.71 7.75 11.31
CA TYR A 113 12.14 7.61 9.97
C TYR A 113 12.01 6.14 9.57
N LEU A 114 13.08 5.35 9.69
CA LEU A 114 13.10 3.93 9.31
C LEU A 114 12.09 3.11 10.13
N SER A 115 12.03 3.34 11.44
CA SER A 115 11.05 2.71 12.34
C SER A 115 9.61 3.05 11.91
N THR A 116 9.34 4.33 11.64
CA THR A 116 8.00 4.76 11.19
C THR A 116 7.67 4.14 9.83
N TYR A 117 8.60 4.17 8.88
CA TYR A 117 8.41 3.63 7.54
C TYR A 117 8.10 2.13 7.57
N HIS A 118 8.92 1.32 8.25
CA HIS A 118 8.71 -0.12 8.32
C HIS A 118 7.46 -0.47 9.13
N ALA A 119 7.10 0.32 10.15
CA ALA A 119 5.87 0.10 10.91
C ALA A 119 4.64 0.29 10.03
N GLN A 120 4.66 1.30 9.15
CA GLN A 120 3.60 1.48 8.16
C GLN A 120 3.61 0.38 7.11
N LEU A 121 4.78 -0.06 6.65
CA LEU A 121 4.91 -1.16 5.69
C LEU A 121 4.27 -2.45 6.22
N ILE A 122 4.54 -2.84 7.48
CA ILE A 122 3.91 -4.00 8.12
C ILE A 122 2.39 -3.84 8.21
N LYS A 123 1.91 -2.64 8.59
CA LYS A 123 0.47 -2.36 8.72
C LYS A 123 -0.26 -2.40 7.38
N MET A 124 0.38 -1.90 6.32
CA MET A 124 -0.15 -1.86 4.95
C MET A 124 -0.11 -3.21 4.26
N PHE A 125 0.89 -4.06 4.57
CA PHE A 125 1.03 -5.40 4.01
C PHE A 125 1.06 -6.49 5.09
N PRO A 126 -0.06 -6.76 5.79
CA PRO A 126 -0.09 -7.71 6.90
C PRO A 126 0.25 -9.13 6.50
N SER A 127 -0.06 -9.52 5.26
CA SER A 127 0.37 -10.79 4.67
C SER A 127 0.02 -12.01 5.53
N VAL A 128 -1.24 -12.05 6.00
CA VAL A 128 -1.72 -12.98 7.04
C VAL A 128 -1.45 -14.45 6.70
N ASP A 129 -1.53 -14.82 5.42
CA ASP A 129 -1.33 -16.17 4.91
C ASP A 129 0.12 -16.47 4.46
N GLY A 130 1.05 -15.55 4.68
CA GLY A 130 2.43 -15.67 4.19
C GLY A 130 2.65 -15.10 2.79
N SER A 131 1.59 -14.78 2.04
CA SER A 131 1.69 -14.14 0.73
C SER A 131 1.69 -12.62 0.87
N LEU A 132 2.39 -11.91 -0.02
CA LEU A 132 2.38 -10.45 -0.02
C LEU A 132 0.95 -9.96 -0.27
N SER A 133 0.33 -9.37 0.75
CA SER A 133 -1.07 -8.98 0.68
C SER A 133 -1.35 -7.74 1.51
N ILE A 134 -2.17 -6.85 0.95
CA ILE A 134 -2.76 -5.70 1.64
C ILE A 134 -4.01 -6.09 2.44
N GLU A 135 -4.50 -7.32 2.26
CA GLU A 135 -5.63 -7.84 3.03
C GLU A 135 -5.16 -8.22 4.42
N ALA A 136 -5.83 -7.63 5.42
CA ALA A 136 -5.39 -7.73 6.79
C ALA A 136 -6.17 -8.77 7.61
N GLY A 137 -7.23 -9.37 7.05
CA GLY A 137 -8.15 -10.28 7.76
C GLY A 137 -8.92 -9.64 8.93
N ARG A 138 -8.59 -8.41 9.33
CA ARG A 138 -9.22 -7.64 10.41
C ARG A 138 -10.27 -6.66 9.87
N PRO A 139 -11.38 -6.43 10.60
CA PRO A 139 -12.47 -5.57 10.15
C PRO A 139 -12.06 -4.10 9.97
N ASN A 140 -11.02 -3.65 10.67
CA ASN A 140 -10.52 -2.28 10.63
C ASN A 140 -9.41 -2.03 9.59
N SER A 141 -9.36 -2.82 8.52
CA SER A 141 -8.42 -2.62 7.42
C SER A 141 -8.86 -1.50 6.47
N LEU A 142 -7.89 -0.86 5.80
CA LEU A 142 -8.16 0.11 4.74
C LEU A 142 -8.97 -0.52 3.59
N THR A 143 -8.67 -1.78 3.25
CA THR A 143 -9.37 -2.51 2.19
C THR A 143 -10.85 -2.73 2.51
N ASN A 144 -11.17 -3.06 3.76
CA ASN A 144 -12.54 -3.20 4.23
C ASN A 144 -13.26 -1.85 4.29
N PHE A 145 -12.59 -0.81 4.77
CA PHE A 145 -13.12 0.55 4.75
C PHE A 145 -13.50 1.02 3.34
N LEU A 146 -12.62 0.81 2.35
CA LEU A 146 -12.89 1.20 0.94
C LEU A 146 -14.02 0.37 0.30
N ARG A 147 -14.29 -0.84 0.79
CA ARG A 147 -15.35 -1.71 0.28
C ARG A 147 -16.69 -1.56 1.00
N ALA A 148 -16.72 -0.90 2.15
CA ALA A 148 -17.93 -0.71 2.93
C ALA A 148 -19.01 0.03 2.12
N ASP A 149 -20.28 -0.38 2.26
CA ASP A 149 -21.37 0.11 1.41
C ASP A 149 -21.52 1.64 1.45
N HIS A 150 -21.26 2.24 2.62
CA HIS A 150 -21.33 3.69 2.80
C HIS A 150 -20.11 4.46 2.23
N VAL A 151 -19.02 3.77 1.87
CA VAL A 151 -17.78 4.38 1.35
C VAL A 151 -17.54 4.04 -0.11
N LYS A 152 -18.06 2.90 -0.59
CA LYS A 152 -17.76 2.32 -1.92
C LYS A 152 -17.96 3.31 -3.08
N LYS A 153 -18.95 4.22 -2.97
CA LYS A 153 -19.19 5.27 -3.98
C LYS A 153 -18.07 6.31 -4.04
N ASP A 154 -17.43 6.59 -2.91
CA ASP A 154 -16.36 7.59 -2.75
C ASP A 154 -14.96 6.98 -2.77
N ALA A 155 -14.83 5.66 -2.67
CA ALA A 155 -13.56 4.93 -2.65
C ALA A 155 -12.62 5.34 -3.80
N LYS A 156 -13.15 5.56 -5.00
CA LYS A 156 -12.37 6.02 -6.16
C LYS A 156 -11.71 7.38 -5.94
N TYR A 157 -12.37 8.30 -5.23
CA TYR A 157 -11.83 9.63 -4.94
C TYR A 157 -10.81 9.58 -3.81
N ILE A 158 -11.02 8.70 -2.81
CA ILE A 158 -10.02 8.44 -1.75
C ILE A 158 -8.73 7.91 -2.39
N LEU A 159 -8.84 6.89 -3.26
CA LEU A 159 -7.71 6.32 -3.97
C LEU A 159 -7.04 7.36 -4.89
N ALA A 160 -7.81 8.19 -5.60
CA ALA A 160 -7.26 9.28 -6.40
C ALA A 160 -6.51 10.33 -5.55
N GLY A 161 -7.02 10.66 -4.37
CA GLY A 161 -6.32 11.56 -3.43
C GLY A 161 -4.97 10.99 -2.99
N LEU A 162 -4.92 9.70 -2.66
CA LEU A 162 -3.68 9.00 -2.32
C LEU A 162 -2.70 8.94 -3.50
N LEU A 163 -3.20 8.70 -4.72
CA LEU A 163 -2.43 8.70 -5.96
C LEU A 163 -1.75 10.05 -6.20
N LEU A 164 -2.51 11.14 -6.05
CA LEU A 164 -2.01 12.50 -6.21
C LEU A 164 -0.94 12.83 -5.16
N LEU A 165 -1.15 12.43 -3.90
CA LEU A 165 -0.15 12.60 -2.84
C LEU A 165 1.17 11.88 -3.16
N SER A 166 1.12 10.67 -3.70
CA SER A 166 2.36 9.96 -4.10
C SER A 166 3.10 10.64 -5.25
N GLU A 167 2.41 11.38 -6.11
CA GLU A 167 3.03 12.20 -7.17
C GLU A 167 3.50 13.58 -6.65
N GLY A 168 3.44 13.82 -5.34
CA GLY A 168 3.87 15.07 -4.71
C GLY A 168 2.86 16.20 -4.87
N VAL A 169 1.65 15.93 -5.35
CA VAL A 169 0.55 16.90 -5.36
C VAL A 169 0.00 16.99 -3.95
N ASP A 170 0.09 18.18 -3.36
CA ASP A 170 -0.39 18.40 -2.00
C ASP A 170 -1.94 18.47 -1.97
N VAL A 171 -2.55 17.37 -1.50
CA VAL A 171 -3.98 17.17 -1.30
C VAL A 171 -4.30 17.32 0.19
N LYS A 172 -5.28 18.17 0.53
CA LYS A 172 -5.75 18.35 1.92
C LYS A 172 -6.62 17.16 2.36
N ILE A 173 -5.98 16.08 2.81
CA ILE A 173 -6.64 14.94 3.46
C ILE A 173 -6.51 15.10 4.97
N ASN A 174 -7.63 15.00 5.69
CA ASN A 174 -7.63 15.06 7.15
C ASN A 174 -8.56 14.00 7.75
N VAL A 175 -8.30 13.65 9.00
CA VAL A 175 -9.23 12.89 9.83
C VAL A 175 -9.85 13.85 10.83
N ASP A 176 -11.16 14.04 10.72
CA ASP A 176 -11.92 14.81 11.70
C ASP A 176 -12.19 13.95 12.93
N HIS A 177 -11.82 14.49 14.09
CA HIS A 177 -11.93 13.87 15.40
C HIS A 177 -13.00 14.52 16.29
N THR A 178 -13.72 15.52 15.77
CA THR A 178 -14.68 16.31 16.55
C THR A 178 -15.93 15.51 16.95
N GLU A 179 -16.24 14.44 16.23
CA GLU A 179 -17.41 13.60 16.49
C GLU A 179 -17.07 12.24 17.09
N LYS A 180 -18.06 11.57 17.69
CA LYS A 180 -17.96 10.19 18.21
C LYS A 180 -17.45 9.20 17.14
N LYS A 181 -17.72 9.47 15.87
CA LYS A 181 -17.20 8.71 14.74
C LYS A 181 -16.19 9.56 13.99
N LYS A 182 -14.98 9.03 13.83
CA LYS A 182 -13.92 9.68 13.03
C LYS A 182 -14.38 9.77 11.58
N LYS A 183 -14.12 10.89 10.91
CA LYS A 183 -14.47 11.10 9.50
C LYS A 183 -13.23 11.35 8.67
N LEU A 184 -13.15 10.72 7.50
CA LEU A 184 -12.13 11.04 6.50
C LEU A 184 -12.67 12.17 5.63
N VAL A 185 -11.94 13.29 5.60
CA VAL A 185 -12.33 14.49 4.86
C VAL A 185 -11.26 14.87 3.85
N ILE A 186 -11.66 15.06 2.59
CA ILE A 186 -10.81 15.64 1.54
C ILE A 186 -11.36 17.01 1.18
N LYS A 187 -10.58 18.06 1.41
CA LYS A 187 -10.99 19.45 1.20
C LYS A 187 -10.35 20.08 -0.03
N SER A 188 -11.04 21.06 -0.59
CA SER A 188 -10.45 21.95 -1.59
C SER A 188 -9.34 22.80 -0.98
N LYS A 189 -8.29 23.01 -1.78
CA LYS A 189 -7.28 24.02 -1.47
C LYS A 189 -7.75 25.43 -1.78
N ALA A 190 -8.54 25.60 -2.85
CA ALA A 190 -8.98 26.90 -3.34
C ALA A 190 -10.19 27.46 -2.59
N CYS A 191 -10.99 26.61 -1.94
CA CYS A 191 -12.17 27.02 -1.18
C CYS A 191 -12.17 26.28 0.16
N GLU A 192 -11.97 26.98 1.27
CA GLU A 192 -11.82 26.37 2.59
C GLU A 192 -13.06 25.59 3.05
N GLU A 193 -14.25 26.00 2.63
CA GLU A 193 -15.51 25.36 2.98
C GLU A 193 -15.88 24.18 2.07
N LYS A 194 -15.20 23.99 0.94
CA LYS A 194 -15.58 22.95 -0.03
C LYS A 194 -14.96 21.61 0.35
N GLU A 195 -15.80 20.67 0.77
CA GLU A 195 -15.45 19.27 0.99
C GLU A 195 -15.80 18.44 -0.24
N PHE A 196 -14.84 17.67 -0.74
CA PHE A 196 -15.04 16.73 -1.85
C PHE A 196 -15.43 15.35 -1.36
N ILE A 197 -14.90 14.95 -0.21
CA ILE A 197 -15.23 13.69 0.47
C ILE A 197 -15.39 14.01 1.93
N ASN A 198 -16.45 13.47 2.54
CA ASN A 198 -16.66 13.44 3.98
C ASN A 198 -17.35 12.11 4.30
N VAL A 199 -16.57 11.11 4.72
CA VAL A 199 -17.07 9.75 4.96
C VAL A 199 -16.72 9.28 6.37
N GLU A 200 -17.67 8.62 7.03
CA GLU A 200 -17.43 8.04 8.35
C GLU A 200 -16.46 6.86 8.27
N MET A 201 -15.37 6.93 9.04
CA MET A 201 -14.43 5.84 9.25
C MET A 201 -15.00 4.88 10.30
N TYR A 202 -16.14 4.25 10.01
CA TYR A 202 -16.61 3.16 10.87
C TYR A 202 -15.77 1.91 10.60
N THR A 203 -15.05 1.49 11.61
CA THR A 203 -14.50 0.14 11.69
C THR A 203 -14.68 -0.33 13.13
N ALA A 204 -15.14 -1.56 13.32
CA ALA A 204 -15.20 -2.15 14.65
C ALA A 204 -13.80 -2.05 15.29
N SER A 205 -13.70 -1.31 16.40
CA SER A 205 -12.49 -1.17 17.23
C SER A 205 -11.35 -0.31 16.66
N ILE A 206 -11.55 1.01 16.53
CA ILE A 206 -10.44 1.99 16.55
C ILE A 206 -10.68 3.00 17.68
N ASP A 207 -10.71 2.49 18.90
CA ASP A 207 -10.21 3.25 20.05
C ASP A 207 -8.74 2.87 20.27
N SER A 208 -7.89 3.89 20.45
CA SER A 208 -6.46 3.83 20.86
C SER A 208 -5.32 3.70 19.81
N LEU A 209 -5.44 4.26 18.59
CA LEU A 209 -4.23 4.54 17.80
C LEU A 209 -4.11 6.04 17.47
N GLN A 210 -3.11 6.70 18.07
CA GLN A 210 -2.65 8.02 17.66
C GLN A 210 -2.11 7.91 16.23
N ILE A 211 -2.81 8.53 15.29
CA ILE A 211 -2.35 8.72 13.93
C ILE A 211 -1.66 10.09 13.91
N SER A 212 -0.35 10.11 13.66
CA SER A 212 0.41 11.33 13.44
C SER A 212 -0.12 12.06 12.20
N LYS A 213 -0.28 13.39 12.30
CA LYS A 213 -0.54 14.25 11.14
C LYS A 213 0.54 14.00 10.08
N VAL A 214 0.16 13.42 8.95
CA VAL A 214 1.04 13.27 7.79
C VAL A 214 0.96 14.59 7.02
N THR A 215 1.80 15.56 7.39
CA THR A 215 2.04 16.76 6.58
C THR A 215 3.18 16.45 5.63
N VAL A 216 2.88 16.06 4.39
CA VAL A 216 3.89 15.93 3.33
C VAL A 216 4.08 17.32 2.70
N SER A 217 5.08 18.05 3.20
CA SER A 217 5.59 19.25 2.52
C SER A 217 6.58 18.81 1.44
N THR A 218 6.10 18.56 0.23
CA THR A 218 6.97 18.38 -0.93
C THR A 218 7.21 19.74 -1.56
N LYS A 219 8.39 20.32 -1.32
CA LYS A 219 8.88 21.48 -2.08
C LYS A 219 9.23 20.97 -3.49
N ALA A 220 8.23 20.92 -4.38
CA ALA A 220 8.42 20.48 -5.76
C ALA A 220 9.45 21.38 -6.46
N ARG A 221 10.56 20.78 -6.90
CA ARG A 221 11.57 21.42 -7.74
C ARG A 221 11.02 21.40 -9.16
N LEU A 222 10.36 22.49 -9.58
CA LEU A 222 9.99 22.70 -10.98
C LEU A 222 11.27 22.84 -11.80
N LEU A 223 11.60 21.83 -12.60
CA LEU A 223 12.55 22.00 -13.71
C LEU A 223 11.81 22.72 -14.84
N LYS A 224 12.10 24.00 -15.03
CA LYS A 224 11.82 24.69 -16.29
C LYS A 224 12.69 24.05 -17.36
N LEU A 225 12.09 23.39 -18.34
CA LEU A 225 12.72 23.18 -19.64
C LEU A 225 12.84 24.56 -20.31
N SER A 226 14.00 25.22 -20.19
CA SER A 226 14.35 26.29 -21.11
C SER A 226 14.76 25.65 -22.43
N THR A 227 13.87 25.69 -23.41
CA THR A 227 14.25 25.52 -24.81
C THR A 227 15.08 26.72 -25.23
N SER A 228 16.39 26.54 -25.41
CA SER A 228 17.22 27.45 -26.20
C SER A 228 17.49 26.80 -27.55
N THR A 229 16.92 27.42 -28.58
CA THR A 229 17.36 27.37 -29.98
C THR A 229 18.86 27.59 -30.13
#